data_AF-A0A378N785-F1
#
_entry.id   AF-A0A378N785-F1
#
_cell.length_a   1.000
_cell.length_b   1.000
_cell.length_c   1.000
_cell.angle_alpha   90.00
_cell.angle_beta   90.00
_cell.angle_gamma   90.00
#
_symmetry.space_group_name_H-M   'P 1'
#
loop_
_entity.id
_entity.type
_entity.pdbx_description
1 polymer ?
#
loop_
_entity_poly.entity_id
_entity_poly.type
_entity_poly.pdbx_seq_one_letter_code
_entity_poly.pdbx_strand_id
1 'polypeptide(L)'
;MVLNHQPFRRKALAVIKHHQLDDKVEMLRVTKAMDPNSPHNQDNPLGRIPALQRNCGRWLFGSLLISEYLDQKGNNTPLLPKEGKPRWAVLALHNLADGIMENTMPTLLQETYGSPRE
;
A
#
# COMPACT_ATOMS: atom_id res chain seq x y z
N MET A 1 7.03 -5.62 2.94
CA MET A 1 5.78 -5.46 2.17
C MET A 1 5.50 -6.69 1.31
N VAL A 2 4.21 -7.02 1.21
CA VAL A 2 3.68 -8.38 1.08
C VAL A 2 3.50 -8.85 -0.38
N LEU A 3 3.93 -10.07 -0.74
CA LEU A 3 3.73 -10.67 -2.09
C LEU A 3 2.35 -11.36 -2.22
N ASN A 4 1.29 -10.57 -2.31
CA ASN A 4 0.00 -10.99 -2.87
C ASN A 4 -0.48 -9.89 -3.85
N HIS A 5 -1.04 -10.20 -5.03
CA HIS A 5 -1.23 -9.28 -6.18
C HIS A 5 -2.18 -8.07 -5.95
N GLN A 6 -2.27 -7.56 -4.73
CA GLN A 6 -3.04 -6.40 -4.32
C GLN A 6 -2.50 -5.11 -4.95
N PRO A 7 -3.30 -4.37 -5.74
CA PRO A 7 -2.83 -3.20 -6.47
C PRO A 7 -2.47 -2.04 -5.53
N PHE A 8 -3.15 -1.92 -4.39
CA PHE A 8 -2.84 -0.93 -3.34
C PHE A 8 -1.39 -0.99 -2.88
N ARG A 9 -0.82 -2.19 -2.80
CA ARG A 9 0.57 -2.39 -2.42
C ARG A 9 1.48 -1.72 -3.45
N ARG A 10 1.20 -1.90 -4.74
CA ARG A 10 2.08 -1.48 -5.84
C ARG A 10 2.32 0.03 -5.84
N LYS A 11 1.39 0.82 -5.31
CA LYS A 11 1.58 2.27 -5.07
C LYS A 11 2.80 2.55 -4.19
N ALA A 12 2.88 1.92 -3.01
CA ALA A 12 4.01 2.10 -2.11
C ALA A 12 5.33 1.59 -2.73
N LEU A 13 5.30 0.46 -3.45
CA LEU A 13 6.47 -0.05 -4.19
C LEU A 13 6.96 0.93 -5.24
N ALA A 14 6.05 1.56 -5.99
CA ALA A 14 6.42 2.54 -7.00
C ALA A 14 7.16 3.72 -6.37
N VAL A 15 6.71 4.21 -5.20
CA VAL A 15 7.40 5.27 -4.45
C VAL A 15 8.78 4.83 -3.96
N ILE A 16 8.89 3.60 -3.41
CA ILE A 16 10.19 3.04 -2.98
C ILE A 16 11.18 3.03 -4.14
N LYS A 17 10.75 2.51 -5.30
CA LYS A 17 11.60 2.43 -6.50
C LYS A 17 11.93 3.81 -7.05
N HIS A 18 10.95 4.71 -7.13
CA HIS A 18 11.16 6.09 -7.58
C HIS A 18 12.23 6.79 -6.75
N HIS A 19 12.24 6.60 -5.44
CA HIS A 19 13.19 7.23 -4.53
C HIS A 19 14.42 6.38 -4.17
N GLN A 20 14.57 5.18 -4.76
CA GLN A 20 15.67 4.25 -4.47
C GLN A 20 15.79 3.93 -2.96
N LEU A 21 14.64 3.69 -2.31
CA LEU A 21 14.57 3.40 -0.87
C LEU A 21 14.69 1.90 -0.57
N ASP A 22 15.13 1.09 -1.53
CA ASP A 22 15.23 -0.37 -1.41
C ASP A 22 16.05 -0.80 -0.20
N ASP A 23 17.20 -0.16 0.03
CA ASP A 23 18.10 -0.48 1.15
C ASP A 23 17.58 0.02 2.51
N LYS A 24 16.50 0.82 2.52
CA LYS A 24 15.91 1.40 3.73
C LYS A 24 14.59 0.76 4.13
N VAL A 25 14.04 -0.14 3.30
CA VAL A 25 12.73 -0.73 3.52
C VAL A 25 12.83 -2.25 3.43
N GLU A 26 12.65 -2.91 4.57
CA GLU A 26 12.60 -4.37 4.61
C GLU A 26 11.26 -4.91 4.05
N MET A 27 11.37 -5.90 3.16
CA MET A 27 10.24 -6.45 2.45
C MET A 27 9.75 -7.78 3.04
N LEU A 28 8.92 -7.72 4.08
CA LEU A 28 8.25 -8.92 4.61
C LEU A 28 7.14 -9.46 3.69
N ARG A 29 7.23 -10.74 3.33
CA ARG A 29 6.22 -11.49 2.58
C ARG A 29 5.12 -11.99 3.53
N VAL A 30 3.87 -11.76 3.17
CA VAL A 30 2.69 -12.36 3.81
C VAL A 30 1.86 -13.05 2.73
N THR A 31 1.24 -14.19 3.05
CA THR A 31 0.39 -14.91 2.08
C THR A 31 -1.07 -14.50 2.21
N LYS A 32 -1.54 -14.26 3.43
CA LYS A 32 -2.92 -13.83 3.74
C LYS A 32 -2.89 -12.54 4.54
N ALA A 33 -3.53 -11.48 4.05
CA ALA A 33 -3.53 -10.17 4.71
C ALA A 33 -4.11 -10.22 6.14
N MET A 34 -5.09 -11.11 6.37
CA MET A 34 -5.76 -11.35 7.65
C MET A 34 -5.08 -12.44 8.51
N ASP A 35 -3.91 -12.96 8.15
CA ASP A 35 -3.23 -13.96 8.98
C ASP A 35 -2.93 -13.39 10.38
N PRO A 36 -3.53 -13.93 11.46
CA PRO A 36 -3.36 -13.38 12.79
C PRO A 36 -1.90 -13.39 13.23
N ASN A 37 -1.08 -14.32 12.74
CA ASN A 37 0.34 -14.42 13.09
C ASN A 37 1.23 -13.41 12.35
N SER A 38 0.69 -12.64 11.40
CA SER A 38 1.47 -11.60 10.73
C SER A 38 1.82 -10.47 11.71
N PRO A 39 3.05 -9.91 11.67
CA PRO A 39 3.48 -8.88 12.62
C PRO A 39 2.53 -7.68 12.71
N HIS A 40 2.01 -7.21 11.57
CA HIS A 40 1.07 -6.08 11.55
C HIS A 40 -0.27 -6.40 12.20
N ASN A 41 -0.70 -7.66 12.21
CA ASN A 41 -1.97 -8.10 12.81
C ASN A 41 -1.86 -8.38 14.31
N GLN A 42 -0.65 -8.64 14.81
CA GLN A 42 -0.39 -8.72 16.25
C GLN A 42 -0.58 -7.35 16.93
N ASP A 43 -0.20 -6.26 16.24
CA ASP A 43 -0.36 -4.90 16.76
C ASP A 43 -1.70 -4.25 16.36
N ASN A 44 -2.24 -4.58 15.17
CA ASN A 44 -3.52 -4.07 14.70
C ASN A 44 -4.22 -5.13 13.82
N PRO A 45 -5.28 -5.79 14.32
CA PRO A 45 -5.96 -6.89 13.61
C PRO A 45 -6.81 -6.46 12.41
N LEU A 46 -6.63 -5.23 11.90
CA LEU A 46 -7.30 -4.73 10.70
C LEU A 46 -7.10 -5.63 9.47
N GLY A 47 -5.99 -6.36 9.39
CA GLY A 47 -5.74 -7.35 8.33
C GLY A 47 -5.68 -6.76 6.93
N ARG A 48 -5.27 -5.50 6.82
CA ARG A 48 -5.09 -4.79 5.55
C ARG A 48 -3.62 -4.64 5.20
N ILE A 49 -3.33 -4.80 3.91
CA ILE A 49 -2.02 -4.53 3.31
C ILE A 49 -2.18 -3.49 2.18
N PRO A 50 -1.19 -2.63 1.93
CA PRO A 50 0.12 -2.56 2.58
C PRO A 50 0.06 -2.03 4.02
N ALA A 51 1.02 -2.48 4.83
CA ALA A 51 1.34 -1.97 6.15
C ALA A 51 2.85 -1.69 6.22
N LEU A 52 3.23 -0.60 6.89
CA LEU A 52 4.62 -0.19 7.06
C LEU A 52 4.89 0.06 8.55
N GLN A 53 5.79 -0.72 9.14
CA GLN A 53 6.30 -0.43 10.48
C GLN A 53 7.42 0.61 10.37
N ARG A 54 7.37 1.65 11.19
CA ARG A 54 8.46 2.63 11.30
C ARG A 54 9.44 2.20 12.38
N ASN A 55 10.63 2.80 12.37
CA ASN A 55 11.67 2.60 13.38
C ASN A 55 11.21 2.82 14.83
N CYS A 56 10.16 3.61 15.06
CA CYS A 56 9.54 3.80 16.38
C CYS A 56 8.56 2.68 16.79
N GLY A 57 8.54 1.55 16.07
CA GLY A 57 7.64 0.42 16.30
C GLY A 57 6.19 0.64 15.84
N ARG A 58 5.79 1.88 15.52
CA ARG A 58 4.41 2.20 15.13
C ARG A 58 4.15 1.94 13.65
N TRP A 59 3.00 1.34 13.36
CA TRP A 59 2.53 1.02 12.02
C TRP A 59 1.82 2.19 11.32
N LEU A 60 1.98 2.24 10.00
CA LEU A 60 1.13 2.98 9.08
C LEU A 60 0.35 1.97 8.24
N PHE A 61 -0.94 2.22 8.08
CA PHE A 61 -1.84 1.44 7.23
C PHE A 61 -2.44 2.35 6.16
N GLY A 62 -2.68 1.79 4.99
CA GLY A 62 -3.25 2.53 3.86
C GLY A 62 -2.18 2.95 2.86
N SER A 63 -2.45 2.66 1.60
CA SER A 63 -1.48 2.82 0.52
C SER A 63 -1.11 4.28 0.25
N LEU A 64 -2.05 5.22 0.32
CA LEU A 64 -1.77 6.65 0.14
C LEU A 64 -0.89 7.19 1.28
N LEU A 65 -1.27 6.94 2.53
CA LEU A 65 -0.53 7.40 3.71
C LEU A 65 0.91 6.87 3.73
N ILE A 66 1.09 5.59 3.42
CA ILE A 66 2.41 4.98 3.31
C ILE A 66 3.20 5.60 2.15
N SER A 67 2.56 5.80 1.00
CA SER A 67 3.21 6.39 -0.18
C SER A 67 3.69 7.81 0.13
N GLU A 68 2.85 8.67 0.71
CA GLU A 68 3.23 10.04 1.09
C GLU A 68 4.34 10.06 2.15
N TYR A 69 4.29 9.16 3.13
CA TYR A 69 5.36 9.05 4.13
C TYR A 69 6.71 8.70 3.48
N LEU A 70 6.73 7.75 2.54
CA LEU A 70 7.94 7.34 1.84
C LEU A 70 8.43 8.40 0.84
N ASP A 71 7.51 9.12 0.18
CA ASP A 71 7.80 10.22 -0.75
C ASP A 71 8.60 11.33 -0.04
N GLN A 72 8.28 11.60 1.23
CA GLN A 72 9.01 12.56 2.06
C GLN A 72 10.39 12.07 2.55
N LYS A 73 10.70 10.78 2.41
CA LYS A 73 12.01 10.20 2.81
C LYS A 73 12.99 10.07 1.66
N GLY A 74 12.50 10.20 0.44
CA GLY A 74 13.32 10.17 -0.76
C GLY A 74 14.00 11.48 -1.08
N ASN A 75 15.01 11.41 -1.95
CA ASN A 75 15.77 12.58 -2.42
C ASN A 75 15.36 13.06 -3.83
N ASN A 76 14.62 12.22 -4.57
CA ASN A 76 14.12 12.57 -5.90
C ASN A 76 12.92 13.53 -5.82
N THR A 77 12.53 14.10 -6.97
CA THR A 77 11.36 14.98 -7.07
C THR A 77 10.14 14.33 -6.43
N PRO A 78 9.46 15.01 -5.48
CA PRO A 78 8.27 14.48 -4.83
C PRO A 78 7.19 14.12 -5.84
N LEU A 79 6.59 12.94 -5.70
CA LEU A 79 5.46 12.50 -6.49
C LEU A 79 4.15 13.15 -6.03
N LEU A 80 4.04 13.46 -4.73
CA LEU A 80 2.90 14.15 -4.17
C LEU A 80 3.30 15.57 -3.76
N PRO A 81 2.81 16.62 -4.45
CA PRO A 81 3.09 17.99 -4.06
C PRO A 81 2.65 18.28 -2.62
N LYS A 82 3.43 19.09 -1.89
CA LYS A 82 3.19 19.38 -0.47
C LYS A 82 1.94 20.24 -0.24
N GLU A 83 1.61 21.13 -1.16
CA GLU A 83 0.52 22.08 -1.00
C GLU A 83 0.00 22.63 -2.35
N GLY A 84 -1.06 23.43 -2.27
CA GLY A 84 -1.61 24.17 -3.39
C GLY A 84 -2.38 23.34 -4.41
N LYS A 85 -2.76 23.99 -5.52
CA LYS A 85 -3.57 23.38 -6.60
C LYS A 85 -2.96 22.08 -7.17
N PRO A 86 -1.63 21.96 -7.38
CA PRO A 86 -1.04 20.73 -7.89
C PRO A 86 -1.26 19.53 -6.97
N ARG A 87 -1.21 19.72 -5.64
CA ARG A 87 -1.50 18.65 -4.67
C ARG A 87 -2.90 18.11 -4.86
N TRP A 88 -3.89 19.00 -4.94
CA TRP A 88 -5.29 18.60 -5.10
C TRP A 88 -5.55 17.90 -6.43
N ALA A 89 -4.90 18.32 -7.51
CA ALA A 89 -4.99 17.63 -8.80
C ALA A 89 -4.47 16.18 -8.73
N VAL A 90 -3.30 15.97 -8.09
CA VAL A 90 -2.74 14.63 -7.88
C VAL A 90 -3.64 13.78 -6.98
N LEU A 91 -4.15 14.34 -5.87
CA LEU A 91 -5.04 13.63 -4.96
C LEU A 91 -6.39 13.28 -5.60
N ALA A 92 -6.92 14.13 -6.48
CA ALA A 92 -8.16 13.83 -7.21
C ALA A 92 -7.96 12.63 -8.16
N LEU A 93 -6.88 12.63 -8.95
CA LEU A 93 -6.54 11.50 -9.80
C LEU A 93 -6.26 10.23 -9.00
N HIS A 94 -5.57 10.37 -7.86
CA HIS A 94 -5.34 9.26 -6.95
C HIS A 94 -6.65 8.64 -6.47
N ASN A 95 -7.60 9.45 -5.99
CA ASN A 95 -8.88 8.97 -5.49
C ASN A 95 -9.71 8.29 -6.58
N LEU A 96 -9.66 8.80 -7.82
CA LEU A 96 -10.31 8.14 -8.95
C LEU A 96 -9.74 6.74 -9.19
N ALA A 97 -8.41 6.62 -9.24
CA ALA A 97 -7.74 5.33 -9.40
C ALA A 97 -8.02 4.40 -8.21
N ASP A 98 -8.05 4.94 -6.99
CA ASP A 98 -8.32 4.16 -5.77
C ASP A 98 -9.74 3.61 -5.76
N GLY A 99 -10.74 4.43 -6.11
CA GLY A 99 -12.12 3.99 -6.25
C GLY A 99 -12.31 2.89 -7.30
N ILE A 100 -11.61 2.99 -8.44
CA ILE A 100 -11.59 1.91 -9.45
C ILE A 100 -11.04 0.62 -8.85
N MET A 101 -9.94 0.69 -8.10
CA MET A 101 -9.36 -0.49 -7.44
C MET A 101 -10.30 -1.07 -6.37
N GLU A 102 -10.89 -0.24 -5.51
CA GLU A 102 -11.81 -0.68 -4.47
C GLU A 102 -13.07 -1.36 -5.04
N ASN A 103 -13.59 -0.87 -6.16
CA ASN A 103 -14.77 -1.44 -6.80
C ASN A 103 -14.50 -2.74 -7.57
N THR A 104 -13.27 -2.93 -8.08
CA THR A 104 -12.92 -4.09 -8.92
C THR A 104 -12.32 -5.25 -8.11
N MET A 105 -11.66 -4.96 -6.99
CA MET A 105 -11.00 -5.98 -6.18
C MET A 105 -11.94 -7.05 -5.62
N PRO A 106 -13.16 -6.74 -5.12
CA PRO A 106 -14.10 -7.76 -4.68
C PRO A 106 -14.48 -8.74 -5.80
N THR A 107 -14.73 -8.23 -7.01
CA THR A 107 -15.07 -9.03 -8.19
C THR A 107 -13.94 -9.99 -8.55
N LEU A 108 -12.70 -9.51 -8.60
CA LEU A 108 -11.54 -10.34 -8.89
C LEU A 108 -11.32 -11.43 -7.83
N LEU A 109 -11.55 -11.11 -6.55
CA LEU A 109 -11.47 -12.09 -5.46
C LEU A 109 -12.57 -13.15 -5.60
N GLN A 110 -13.79 -12.77 -5.99
CA GLN A 110 -14.86 -13.71 -6.27
C GLN A 110 -14.53 -14.63 -7.45
N GLU A 111 -13.96 -14.12 -8.54
CA GLU A 111 -13.55 -14.97 -9.67
C GLU A 111 -12.42 -15.93 -9.27
N THR A 112 -11.43 -15.42 -8.50
CA THR A 112 -10.24 -16.19 -8.11
C THR A 112 -10.54 -17.26 -7.05
N TYR A 113 -11.50 -17.01 -6.16
CA TYR A 113 -11.78 -17.87 -4.99
C TYR A 113 -13.22 -18.40 -4.92
N GLY A 114 -14.12 -17.97 -5.81
CA GLY A 114 -15.55 -18.27 -5.79
C GLY A 114 -16.01 -19.28 -6.83
N SER A 115 -15.14 -19.80 -7.71
CA SER A 115 -15.46 -21.03 -8.46
C SER A 115 -15.26 -22.24 -7.55
N PRO A 116 -16.29 -23.06 -7.29
CA PRO A 116 -16.06 -24.41 -6.79
C PRO A 116 -15.19 -25.11 -7.84
N ARG A 117 -14.08 -25.72 -7.41
CA ARG A 117 -13.44 -26.74 -8.23
C ARG A 117 -14.37 -27.95 -8.17
N GLU A 118 -15.22 -28.10 -9.19
CA GLU A 118 -15.78 -29.40 -9.55
C GLU A 118 -14.70 -30.29 -10.17
#